data_AF-A0C8S9-F1
#
_entry.id   AF-A0C8S9-F1
#
_cell.length_a   1.000
_cell.length_b   1.000
_cell.length_c   1.000
_cell.angle_alpha   90.00
_cell.angle_beta   90.00
_cell.angle_gamma   90.00
#
_symmetry.space_group_name_H-M   'P 1'
#
loop_
_entity.id
_entity.type
_entity.pdbx_description
1 polymer ?
#
loop_
_entity_poly.entity_id
_entity_poly.type
_entity_poly.pdbx_seq_one_letter_code
_entity_poly.pdbx_strand_id
1 'polypeptide(L)'
;MASNMFQQNDINFNKKVDEFNNLYKQYSLTQSKQLTLEKMKLIHVQAEQQFKFMEIEYSSFNEQNKQEFAQKFKQDKMLYTECQKKLRDLQLDIDKQPQSHFSKVVTKTQPSQISGLNSDLHTQVKQLNNLDSRLLEAEDTQISILDNLRSQKEKLLRAIEDTKEIQSGVKMTQRHATMIKNREQYNKGILMTLVCILTIGNILIIYYKFVN
;
A
#
# COMPACT_ATOMS: atom_id res chain seq x y z
N MET A 1 6.38 12.19 20.61
CA MET A 1 5.39 11.92 19.54
C MET A 1 5.71 10.64 18.75
N ALA A 2 6.95 10.42 18.28
CA ALA A 2 7.30 9.25 17.46
C ALA A 2 7.04 7.87 18.14
N SER A 3 7.18 7.78 19.47
CA SER A 3 6.90 6.54 20.21
C SER A 3 5.42 6.11 20.20
N ASN A 4 4.48 7.06 20.09
CA ASN A 4 3.03 6.74 20.09
C ASN A 4 2.58 6.21 18.72
N MET A 5 3.13 6.76 17.63
CA MET A 5 2.79 6.27 16.28
C MET A 5 3.34 4.86 16.03
N PHE A 6 4.56 4.57 16.49
CA PHE A 6 5.13 3.22 16.37
C PHE A 6 4.33 2.18 17.15
N GLN A 7 3.90 2.49 18.38
CA GLN A 7 3.04 1.60 19.16
C GLN A 7 1.68 1.39 18.49
N GLN A 8 1.10 2.41 17.87
CA GLN A 8 -0.17 2.29 17.15
C GLN A 8 -0.02 1.43 15.88
N ASN A 9 1.07 1.60 15.14
CA ASN A 9 1.39 0.79 13.97
C ASN A 9 1.67 -0.67 14.34
N ASP A 10 2.35 -0.90 15.46
CA ASP A 10 2.60 -2.22 16.05
C ASP A 10 1.29 -2.93 16.46
N ILE A 11 0.36 -2.24 17.11
CA ILE A 11 -0.98 -2.78 17.41
C ILE A 11 -1.74 -3.13 16.13
N ASN A 12 -1.69 -2.26 15.12
CA ASN A 12 -2.36 -2.49 13.84
C ASN A 12 -1.74 -3.66 13.08
N PHE A 13 -0.42 -3.79 13.09
CA PHE A 13 0.29 -4.92 12.49
C PHE A 13 -0.11 -6.24 13.17
N ASN A 14 -0.06 -6.30 14.50
CA ASN A 14 -0.44 -7.51 15.25
C ASN A 14 -1.90 -7.90 15.00
N LYS A 15 -2.82 -6.94 14.95
CA LYS A 15 -4.22 -7.20 14.58
C LYS A 15 -4.36 -7.81 13.19
N LYS A 16 -3.56 -7.35 12.21
CA LYS A 16 -3.55 -7.89 10.84
C LYS A 16 -2.93 -9.28 10.76
N VAL A 17 -1.89 -9.55 11.56
CA VAL A 17 -1.30 -10.88 11.70
C VAL A 17 -2.30 -11.87 12.33
N ASP A 18 -3.08 -11.44 13.33
CA ASP A 18 -4.14 -12.26 13.92
C ASP A 18 -5.27 -12.55 12.94
N GLU A 19 -5.69 -11.54 12.17
CA GLU A 19 -6.68 -11.69 11.09
C GLU A 19 -6.19 -12.69 10.03
N PHE A 20 -4.90 -12.61 9.66
CA PHE A 20 -4.25 -13.56 8.75
C PHE A 20 -4.23 -14.99 9.31
N ASN A 21 -3.84 -15.16 10.58
CA ASN A 21 -3.78 -16.48 11.22
C ASN A 21 -5.18 -17.10 11.39
N ASN A 22 -6.21 -16.29 11.63
CA ASN A 22 -7.60 -16.77 11.67
C ASN A 22 -8.07 -17.25 10.29
N LEU A 23 -7.78 -16.50 9.22
CA LEU A 23 -8.06 -16.97 7.86
C LEU A 23 -7.26 -18.22 7.50
N TYR A 24 -5.99 -18.32 7.93
CA TYR A 24 -5.16 -19.51 7.72
C TYR A 24 -5.80 -20.76 8.36
N LYS A 25 -6.36 -20.65 9.57
CA LYS A 25 -7.09 -21.74 10.22
C LYS A 25 -8.40 -22.09 9.50
N GLN A 26 -9.10 -21.08 8.97
CA GLN A 26 -10.34 -21.28 8.23
C GLN A 26 -10.10 -21.84 6.82
N TYR A 27 -8.91 -21.66 6.26
CA TYR A 27 -8.55 -22.13 4.92
C TYR A 27 -8.77 -23.64 4.74
N SER A 28 -8.49 -24.46 5.76
CA SER A 28 -8.74 -25.91 5.71
C SER A 28 -10.22 -26.30 5.82
N LEU A 29 -11.06 -25.39 6.35
CA LEU A 29 -12.47 -25.63 6.65
C LEU A 29 -13.42 -25.06 5.57
N THR A 30 -12.92 -24.22 4.67
CA THR A 30 -13.75 -23.47 3.73
C THR A 30 -13.78 -24.17 2.36
N GLN A 31 -14.96 -24.32 1.76
CA GLN A 31 -15.11 -24.89 0.41
C GLN A 31 -14.47 -23.99 -0.67
N SER A 32 -14.52 -22.67 -0.50
CA SER A 32 -13.85 -21.71 -1.39
C SER A 32 -12.43 -21.38 -0.92
N LYS A 33 -11.51 -22.32 -1.18
CA LYS A 33 -10.08 -22.18 -0.86
C LYS A 33 -9.44 -21.00 -1.61
N GLN A 34 -9.86 -20.76 -2.84
CA GLN A 34 -9.32 -19.71 -3.70
C GLN A 34 -9.71 -18.30 -3.22
N LEU A 35 -10.98 -18.10 -2.82
CA LEU A 35 -11.42 -16.83 -2.21
C LEU A 35 -10.72 -16.56 -0.88
N THR A 36 -10.55 -17.60 -0.06
CA THR A 36 -9.86 -17.49 1.23
C THR A 36 -8.39 -17.14 1.03
N LEU A 37 -7.72 -17.73 0.03
CA LEU A 37 -6.35 -17.38 -0.34
C LEU A 37 -6.22 -15.92 -0.79
N GLU A 38 -7.11 -15.44 -1.65
CA GLU A 38 -7.07 -14.04 -2.12
C GLU A 38 -7.33 -13.05 -0.98
N LYS A 39 -8.26 -13.36 -0.05
CA LYS A 39 -8.43 -12.59 1.19
C LYS A 39 -7.16 -12.59 2.05
N MET A 40 -6.50 -13.73 2.18
CA MET A 40 -5.23 -13.83 2.91
C MET A 40 -4.11 -13.03 2.24
N LYS A 41 -4.02 -13.01 0.91
CA LYS A 41 -3.09 -12.15 0.16
C LYS A 41 -3.37 -10.68 0.43
N LEU A 42 -4.64 -10.27 0.42
CA LEU A 42 -5.00 -8.88 0.72
C LEU A 42 -4.57 -8.47 2.12
N ILE A 43 -4.85 -9.29 3.14
CA ILE A 43 -4.45 -9.01 4.52
C ILE A 43 -2.94 -9.02 4.68
N HIS A 44 -2.23 -9.94 4.02
CA HIS A 44 -0.78 -9.97 4.00
C HIS A 44 -0.19 -8.66 3.44
N VAL A 45 -0.75 -8.15 2.33
CA VAL A 45 -0.33 -6.86 1.75
C VAL A 45 -0.61 -5.70 2.70
N GLN A 46 -1.74 -5.71 3.42
CA GLN A 46 -2.04 -4.70 4.44
C GLN A 46 -1.05 -4.78 5.63
N ALA A 47 -0.73 -5.98 6.10
CA ALA A 47 0.27 -6.20 7.14
C ALA A 47 1.67 -5.75 6.69
N GLU A 48 2.04 -6.01 5.43
CA GLU A 48 3.31 -5.55 4.84
C GLU A 48 3.42 -4.02 4.83
N GLN A 49 2.32 -3.32 4.49
CA GLN A 49 2.30 -1.85 4.51
C GLN A 49 2.51 -1.30 5.92
N GLN A 50 1.83 -1.89 6.92
CA GLN A 50 2.02 -1.51 8.32
C GLN A 50 3.45 -1.78 8.80
N PHE A 51 4.02 -2.93 8.43
CA PHE A 51 5.40 -3.27 8.74
C PHE A 51 6.40 -2.31 8.09
N LYS A 52 6.17 -1.87 6.84
CA LYS A 52 6.99 -0.85 6.17
C LYS A 52 6.91 0.51 6.86
N PHE A 53 5.74 0.92 7.35
CA PHE A 53 5.65 2.15 8.15
C PHE A 53 6.44 2.04 9.45
N MET A 54 6.35 0.90 10.14
CA MET A 54 7.18 0.62 11.33
C MET A 54 8.68 0.64 11.00
N GLU A 55 9.10 0.11 9.85
CA GLU A 55 10.51 0.11 9.42
C GLU A 55 11.04 1.54 9.17
N ILE A 56 10.24 2.40 8.55
CA ILE A 56 10.59 3.81 8.32
C ILE A 56 10.70 4.57 9.65
N GLU A 57 9.74 4.36 10.56
CA GLU A 57 9.74 4.98 11.88
C GLU A 57 10.92 4.50 12.72
N TYR A 58 11.18 3.19 12.74
CA TYR A 58 12.31 2.59 13.44
C TYR A 58 13.65 3.11 12.89
N SER A 59 13.77 3.27 11.57
CA SER A 59 14.96 3.86 10.94
C SER A 59 15.20 5.30 11.39
N SER A 60 14.11 6.05 11.63
CA SER A 60 14.11 7.45 12.05
C SER A 60 14.30 7.67 13.56
N PHE A 61 14.39 6.60 14.35
CA PHE A 61 14.61 6.69 15.80
C PHE A 61 16.07 6.98 16.18
N ASN A 62 16.23 7.65 17.33
CA ASN A 62 17.50 7.81 18.03
C ASN A 62 17.98 6.46 18.61
N GLU A 63 19.29 6.30 18.82
CA GLU A 63 19.95 5.09 19.35
C GLU A 63 19.26 4.49 20.60
N GLN A 64 18.86 5.32 21.57
CA GLN A 64 18.17 4.87 22.78
C GLN A 64 16.82 4.20 22.47
N ASN A 65 15.99 4.82 21.62
CA ASN A 65 14.69 4.27 21.25
C ASN A 65 14.83 3.03 20.36
N LYS A 66 15.89 2.97 19.54
CA LYS A 66 16.20 1.77 18.75
C LYS A 66 16.49 0.58 19.66
N GLN A 67 17.27 0.76 20.73
CA GLN A 67 17.52 -0.32 21.69
C GLN A 67 16.24 -0.79 22.40
N GLU A 68 15.36 0.13 22.76
CA GLU A 68 14.09 -0.17 23.43
C GLU A 68 13.13 -0.98 22.54
N PHE A 69 13.02 -0.65 21.25
CA PHE A 69 12.12 -1.32 20.31
C PHE A 69 12.78 -2.42 19.47
N ALA A 70 14.09 -2.63 19.56
CA ALA A 70 14.84 -3.59 18.74
C ALA A 70 14.32 -5.03 18.88
N GLN A 71 14.03 -5.46 20.11
CA GLN A 71 13.51 -6.81 20.37
C GLN A 71 12.13 -6.99 19.76
N LYS A 72 11.25 -5.99 19.92
CA LYS A 72 9.88 -6.03 19.42
C LYS A 72 9.85 -6.03 17.89
N PHE A 73 10.61 -5.13 17.26
CA PHE A 73 10.73 -5.07 15.81
C PHE A 73 11.32 -6.35 15.21
N LYS A 74 12.28 -7.00 15.91
CA LYS A 74 12.80 -8.31 15.50
C LYS A 74 11.73 -9.41 15.57
N GLN A 75 10.87 -9.38 16.58
CA GLN A 75 9.75 -10.31 16.71
C GLN A 75 8.71 -10.09 15.60
N ASP A 76 8.34 -8.84 15.32
CA ASP A 76 7.41 -8.49 14.24
C ASP A 76 7.94 -8.91 12.87
N LYS A 77 9.25 -8.76 12.65
CA LYS A 77 9.93 -9.25 11.44
C LYS A 77 9.83 -10.76 11.29
N MET A 78 9.96 -11.52 12.39
CA MET A 78 9.78 -12.97 12.35
C MET A 78 8.34 -13.36 12.01
N LEU A 79 7.35 -12.71 12.65
CA LEU A 79 5.93 -12.93 12.36
C LEU A 79 5.59 -12.63 10.90
N TYR A 80 6.13 -11.54 10.34
CA TYR A 80 5.97 -11.22 8.93
C TYR A 80 6.53 -12.32 8.02
N THR A 81 7.77 -12.78 8.28
CA THR A 81 8.37 -13.87 7.49
C THR A 81 7.61 -15.19 7.61
N GLU A 82 7.01 -15.47 8.77
CA GLU A 82 6.19 -16.65 8.98
C GLU A 82 4.89 -16.58 8.16
N CYS A 83 4.19 -15.45 8.18
CA CYS A 83 3.00 -15.21 7.35
C CYS A 83 3.33 -15.34 5.85
N GLN A 84 4.47 -14.80 5.43
CA GLN A 84 4.94 -14.89 4.04
C GLN A 84 5.26 -16.35 3.63
N LYS A 85 5.83 -17.14 4.54
CA LYS A 85 6.10 -18.56 4.30
C LYS A 85 4.79 -19.35 4.20
N LYS A 86 3.87 -19.16 5.16
CA LYS A 86 2.54 -19.78 5.15
C LYS A 86 1.78 -19.51 3.86
N LEU A 87 1.86 -18.28 3.33
CA LEU A 87 1.21 -17.91 2.09
C LEU A 87 1.84 -18.61 0.87
N ARG A 88 3.18 -18.70 0.82
CA ARG A 88 3.89 -19.45 -0.23
C ARG A 88 3.55 -20.94 -0.22
N ASP A 89 3.54 -21.55 0.96
CA ASP A 89 3.24 -22.97 1.12
C ASP A 89 1.80 -23.28 0.65
N LEU A 90 0.82 -22.44 1.02
CA LEU A 90 -0.57 -22.57 0.55
C LEU A 90 -0.72 -22.36 -0.98
N GLN A 91 0.08 -21.48 -1.57
CA GLN A 91 0.02 -21.22 -2.99
C GLN A 91 0.61 -22.38 -3.81
N LEU A 92 1.68 -23.01 -3.30
CA LEU A 92 2.26 -24.24 -3.86
C LEU A 92 1.29 -25.44 -3.77
N ASP A 93 0.47 -25.52 -2.73
CA ASP A 93 -0.52 -26.60 -2.56
C ASP A 93 -1.70 -26.47 -3.53
N ILE A 94 -2.11 -25.24 -3.89
CA ILE A 94 -3.13 -25.00 -4.91
C ILE A 94 -2.61 -25.36 -6.30
N ASP A 95 -1.38 -24.96 -6.64
CA ASP A 95 -0.77 -25.26 -7.94
C ASP A 95 -0.51 -26.76 -8.16
N LYS A 96 -0.49 -27.56 -7.08
CA LYS A 96 -0.34 -29.03 -7.11
C LYS A 96 -1.66 -29.80 -7.16
N GLN A 97 -2.83 -29.18 -7.01
CA GLN A 97 -4.09 -29.90 -7.22
C GLN A 97 -4.34 -30.05 -8.73
N PRO A 98 -4.31 -31.28 -9.28
CA PRO A 98 -4.76 -31.48 -10.66
C PRO A 98 -6.24 -31.15 -10.72
N GLN A 99 -6.64 -30.35 -11.71
CA GLN A 99 -8.02 -30.18 -12.13
C GLN A 99 -8.59 -31.58 -12.46
N SER A 100 -9.22 -32.23 -11.48
CA SER A 100 -9.78 -33.56 -11.67
C SER A 100 -11.03 -33.44 -12.53
N HIS A 101 -10.88 -33.87 -13.78
CA HIS A 101 -11.91 -34.16 -14.75
C HIS A 101 -13.23 -34.63 -14.12
N PHE A 102 -14.30 -33.87 -14.38
CA PHE A 102 -15.68 -34.32 -14.18
C PHE A 102 -15.94 -35.57 -15.02
N SER A 103 -15.98 -36.73 -14.36
CA SER A 103 -16.46 -37.97 -14.98
C SER A 103 -17.99 -37.90 -15.12
N LYS A 104 -18.46 -37.76 -16.36
CA LYS A 104 -19.87 -38.02 -16.73
C LYS A 104 -20.15 -39.51 -16.52
N VAL A 105 -20.85 -39.86 -15.44
CA VAL A 105 -21.50 -41.17 -15.32
C VAL A 105 -22.98 -40.96 -15.62
N VAL A 106 -23.38 -41.34 -16.84
CA VAL A 106 -24.78 -41.48 -17.25
C VAL A 106 -25.14 -42.95 -17.05
N THR A 107 -25.94 -43.26 -16.02
CA THR A 107 -26.57 -44.58 -15.89
C THR A 107 -28.06 -44.45 -16.20
N LYS A 108 -28.46 -45.04 -17.33
CA LYS A 108 -29.84 -45.23 -17.76
C LYS A 108 -30.59 -46.15 -16.79
N THR A 109 -31.77 -45.73 -16.34
CA THR A 109 -32.84 -46.64 -15.94
C THR A 109 -34.21 -45.97 -16.14
N GLN A 110 -35.16 -46.71 -16.71
CA GLN A 110 -36.54 -46.34 -17.05
C GLN A 110 -37.46 -47.46 -16.50
N PRO A 111 -38.79 -47.31 -16.39
CA PRO A 111 -39.55 -46.32 -15.62
C PRO A 111 -40.64 -46.97 -14.73
N SER A 112 -41.00 -46.38 -13.58
CA SER A 112 -42.36 -46.51 -13.02
C SER A 112 -42.66 -45.53 -11.88
N GLN A 113 -43.83 -44.87 -12.00
CA GLN A 113 -44.62 -44.21 -10.94
C GLN A 113 -44.07 -43.00 -10.17
N ILE A 114 -43.11 -42.24 -10.72
CA ILE A 114 -42.57 -41.00 -10.12
C ILE A 114 -42.68 -39.84 -11.12
N SER A 115 -43.83 -39.65 -11.76
CA SER A 115 -43.93 -38.65 -12.85
C SER A 115 -43.93 -37.20 -12.35
N GLY A 116 -44.47 -36.92 -11.16
CA GLY A 116 -44.47 -35.58 -10.56
C GLY A 116 -43.19 -35.22 -9.82
N LEU A 117 -42.61 -36.17 -9.06
CA LEU A 117 -41.34 -35.95 -8.36
C LEU A 117 -40.15 -35.84 -9.33
N ASN A 118 -40.15 -36.55 -10.46
CA ASN A 118 -39.08 -36.43 -11.46
C ASN A 118 -39.14 -35.09 -12.20
N SER A 119 -40.32 -34.53 -12.47
CA SER A 119 -40.41 -33.18 -13.06
C SER A 119 -39.93 -32.11 -12.11
N ASP A 120 -40.23 -32.24 -10.81
CA ASP A 120 -39.73 -31.33 -9.77
C ASP A 120 -38.21 -31.47 -9.59
N LEU A 121 -37.68 -32.69 -9.62
CA LEU A 121 -36.24 -32.92 -9.57
C LEU A 121 -35.53 -32.36 -10.82
N HIS A 122 -36.13 -32.53 -12.00
CA HIS A 122 -35.55 -32.04 -13.26
C HIS A 122 -35.59 -30.51 -13.36
N THR A 123 -36.61 -29.87 -12.79
CA THR A 123 -36.68 -28.41 -12.68
C THR A 123 -35.71 -27.88 -11.65
N GLN A 124 -35.57 -28.53 -10.48
CA GLN A 124 -34.57 -28.18 -9.48
C GLN A 124 -33.14 -28.35 -9.99
N VAL A 125 -32.83 -29.42 -10.73
CA VAL A 125 -31.51 -29.60 -11.37
C VAL A 125 -31.25 -28.51 -12.40
N LYS A 126 -32.26 -28.10 -13.17
CA LYS A 126 -32.13 -27.00 -14.14
C LYS A 126 -31.93 -25.65 -13.44
N GLN A 127 -32.58 -25.42 -12.31
CA GLN A 127 -32.35 -24.25 -11.46
C GLN A 127 -30.94 -24.26 -10.86
N LEU A 128 -30.45 -25.41 -10.41
CA LEU A 128 -29.08 -25.59 -9.91
C LEU A 128 -28.04 -25.28 -10.99
N ASN A 129 -28.22 -25.80 -12.20
CA ASN A 129 -27.33 -25.48 -13.33
C ASN A 129 -27.37 -23.99 -13.72
N ASN A 130 -28.54 -23.36 -13.63
CA ASN A 130 -28.66 -21.92 -13.85
C ASN A 130 -28.00 -21.10 -12.72
N LEU A 131 -28.08 -21.56 -11.47
CA LEU A 131 -27.40 -20.94 -10.35
C LEU A 131 -25.88 -21.08 -10.47
N ASP A 132 -25.41 -22.24 -10.90
CA ASP A 132 -23.99 -22.51 -11.15
C ASP A 132 -23.44 -21.60 -12.27
N SER A 133 -24.18 -21.49 -13.38
CA SER A 133 -23.83 -20.54 -14.45
C SER A 133 -23.81 -19.08 -13.98
N ARG A 134 -24.76 -18.68 -13.12
CA ARG A 134 -24.79 -17.32 -12.56
C ARG A 134 -23.68 -17.06 -11.54
N LEU A 135 -23.28 -18.10 -10.81
CA LEU A 135 -22.17 -18.03 -9.89
C LEU A 135 -20.86 -17.83 -10.66
N LEU A 136 -20.63 -18.61 -11.72
CA LEU A 136 -19.48 -18.44 -12.61
C LEU A 136 -19.44 -17.03 -13.23
N GLU A 137 -20.57 -16.52 -13.69
CA GLU A 137 -20.67 -15.15 -14.22
C GLU A 137 -20.35 -14.09 -13.14
N ALA A 138 -20.77 -14.32 -11.90
CA ALA A 138 -20.43 -13.46 -10.77
C ALA A 138 -18.93 -13.53 -10.40
N GLU A 139 -18.32 -14.70 -10.48
CA GLU A 139 -16.88 -14.89 -10.27
C GLU A 139 -16.06 -14.17 -11.35
N ASP A 140 -16.42 -14.29 -12.62
CA ASP A 140 -15.79 -13.56 -13.73
C ASP A 140 -15.93 -12.04 -13.56
N THR A 141 -17.11 -11.59 -13.15
CA THR A 141 -17.34 -10.17 -12.84
C THR A 141 -16.45 -9.70 -11.68
N GLN A 142 -16.32 -10.52 -10.64
CA GLN A 142 -15.46 -10.21 -9.50
C GLN A 142 -13.98 -10.15 -9.88
N ILE A 143 -13.51 -11.05 -10.74
CA ILE A 143 -12.14 -11.04 -11.28
C ILE A 143 -11.89 -9.75 -12.08
N SER A 144 -12.83 -9.38 -12.95
CA SER A 144 -12.77 -8.13 -13.73
C SER A 144 -12.72 -6.88 -12.84
N ILE A 145 -13.51 -6.84 -11.76
CA ILE A 145 -13.46 -5.75 -10.78
C ILE A 145 -12.08 -5.69 -10.10
N LEU A 146 -11.53 -6.84 -9.72
CA LEU A 146 -10.21 -6.94 -9.09
C LEU A 146 -9.08 -6.46 -10.01
N ASP A 147 -9.11 -6.83 -11.29
CA ASP A 147 -8.13 -6.38 -12.26
C ASP A 147 -8.23 -4.88 -12.52
N ASN A 148 -9.44 -4.34 -12.56
CA ASN A 148 -9.66 -2.89 -12.63
C ASN A 148 -9.10 -2.17 -11.38
N LEU A 149 -9.29 -2.73 -10.18
CA LEU A 149 -8.72 -2.17 -8.95
C LEU A 149 -7.18 -2.24 -8.96
N ARG A 150 -6.58 -3.31 -9.46
CA ARG A 150 -5.13 -3.43 -9.63
C ARG A 150 -4.60 -2.38 -10.61
N SER A 151 -5.26 -2.21 -11.75
CA SER A 151 -4.92 -1.18 -12.75
C SER A 151 -5.02 0.24 -12.17
N GLN A 152 -6.09 0.54 -11.43
CA GLN A 152 -6.24 1.84 -10.76
C GLN A 152 -5.16 2.06 -9.69
N LYS A 153 -4.81 1.02 -8.92
CA LYS A 153 -3.72 1.09 -7.95
C LYS A 153 -2.38 1.38 -8.61
N GLU A 154 -2.08 0.74 -9.73
CA GLU A 154 -0.83 0.99 -10.47
C GLU A 154 -0.77 2.43 -10.98
N LYS A 155 -1.87 2.95 -11.54
CA LYS A 155 -1.97 4.35 -11.96
C LYS A 155 -1.75 5.32 -10.78
N LEU A 156 -2.33 5.02 -9.61
CA LEU A 156 -2.15 5.84 -8.41
C LEU A 156 -0.69 5.85 -7.95
N LEU A 157 -0.01 4.69 -7.95
CA LEU A 157 1.39 4.60 -7.57
C LEU A 157 2.29 5.41 -8.49
N ARG A 158 2.05 5.34 -9.82
CA ARG A 158 2.76 6.19 -10.79
C ARG A 158 2.53 7.68 -10.52
N ALA A 159 1.28 8.08 -10.27
CA ALA A 159 0.97 9.48 -9.93
C ALA A 159 1.65 9.96 -8.64
N ILE A 160 1.81 9.09 -7.64
CA ILE A 160 2.56 9.39 -6.41
C ILE A 160 4.04 9.57 -6.70
N GLU A 161 4.62 8.73 -7.57
CA GLU A 161 6.01 8.85 -8.02
C GLU A 161 6.25 10.16 -8.77
N ASP A 162 5.37 10.50 -9.72
CA ASP A 162 5.40 11.79 -10.44
C ASP A 162 5.28 12.97 -9.46
N THR A 163 4.42 12.86 -8.45
CA THR A 163 4.26 13.90 -7.42
C THR A 163 5.54 14.07 -6.59
N LYS A 164 6.25 12.97 -6.29
CA LYS A 164 7.53 13.00 -5.59
C LYS A 164 8.62 13.66 -6.45
N GLU A 165 8.62 13.42 -7.75
CA GLU A 165 9.51 14.09 -8.70
C GLU A 165 9.22 15.60 -8.75
N ILE A 166 7.95 15.99 -8.83
CA ILE A 166 7.52 17.41 -8.76
C ILE A 166 7.99 18.05 -7.45
N GLN A 167 7.84 17.38 -6.31
CA GLN A 167 8.30 17.89 -5.02
C GLN A 167 9.82 18.10 -4.98
N SER A 168 10.59 17.20 -5.61
CA SER A 168 12.04 17.36 -5.79
C SER A 168 12.37 18.60 -6.63
N GLY A 169 11.67 18.78 -7.76
CA GLY A 169 11.79 19.94 -8.62
C GLY A 169 11.49 21.25 -7.88
N VAL A 170 10.42 21.30 -7.10
CA VAL A 170 10.07 22.47 -6.27
C VAL A 170 11.18 22.81 -5.27
N LYS A 171 11.78 21.81 -4.62
CA LYS A 171 12.89 22.03 -3.68
C LYS A 171 14.14 22.60 -4.37
N MET A 172 14.44 22.16 -5.59
CA MET A 172 15.52 22.73 -6.40
C MET A 172 15.22 24.17 -6.81
N THR A 173 13.99 24.45 -7.25
CA THR A 173 13.55 25.81 -7.59
C THR A 173 13.61 26.73 -6.37
N GLN A 174 13.22 26.27 -5.18
CA GLN A 174 13.31 27.05 -3.95
C GLN A 174 14.77 27.35 -3.57
N ARG A 175 15.70 26.41 -3.80
CA ARG A 175 17.15 26.65 -3.65
C ARG A 175 17.64 27.73 -4.61
N HIS A 176 17.25 27.66 -5.88
CA HIS A 176 17.61 28.68 -6.86
C HIS A 176 17.03 30.06 -6.52
N ALA A 177 15.76 30.11 -6.11
CA ALA A 177 15.12 31.35 -5.66
C ALA A 177 15.84 31.96 -4.44
N THR A 178 16.28 31.13 -3.49
CA THR A 178 17.05 31.59 -2.32
C THR A 178 18.42 32.15 -2.74
N MET A 179 19.10 31.51 -3.69
CA MET A 179 20.38 32.01 -4.22
C MET A 179 20.22 33.34 -4.95
N ILE A 180 19.15 33.51 -5.74
CA ILE A 180 18.83 34.77 -6.41
C ILE A 180 18.54 35.87 -5.39
N LYS A 181 17.74 35.57 -4.36
CA LYS A 181 17.42 36.52 -3.28
C LYS A 181 18.68 36.99 -2.53
N ASN A 182 19.62 36.08 -2.28
CA ASN A 182 20.89 36.44 -1.64
C ASN A 182 21.76 37.35 -2.53
N ARG A 183 21.77 37.12 -3.85
CA ARG A 183 22.45 38.03 -4.81
C ARG A 183 21.80 39.40 -4.86
N GLU A 184 20.47 39.46 -4.79
CA GLU A 184 19.73 40.72 -4.75
C GLU A 184 20.04 41.52 -3.48
N GLN A 185 20.06 40.86 -2.32
CA GLN A 185 20.46 41.49 -1.05
C GLN A 185 21.90 42.01 -1.09
N TYR A 186 22.82 41.24 -1.67
CA TYR A 186 24.21 41.66 -1.83
C TYR A 186 24.34 42.90 -2.72
N ASN A 187 23.66 42.92 -3.88
CA ASN A 187 23.64 44.09 -4.77
C ASN A 187 23.03 45.32 -4.10
N LYS A 188 21.96 45.13 -3.31
CA LYS A 188 21.35 46.22 -2.53
C LYS A 188 22.30 46.76 -1.46
N GLY A 189 23.09 45.89 -0.84
CA GLY A 189 24.15 46.27 0.10
C GLY A 189 25.25 47.11 -0.55
N ILE A 190 25.72 46.72 -1.74
CA ILE A 190 26.69 47.50 -2.51
C ILE A 190 26.14 48.89 -2.84
N LEU A 191 24.89 48.97 -3.33
CA LEU A 191 24.25 50.23 -3.66
C LEU A 191 24.19 51.17 -2.44
N MET A 192 23.74 50.65 -1.29
CA MET A 192 23.70 51.40 -0.03
C MET A 192 25.08 51.93 0.38
N THR A 193 26.11 51.08 0.28
CA THR A 193 27.49 51.45 0.64
C THR A 193 27.98 52.59 -0.25
N LEU A 194 27.68 52.53 -1.55
CA LEU A 194 28.08 53.55 -2.52
C LEU A 194 27.39 54.90 -2.23
N VAL A 195 26.11 54.88 -1.87
CA VAL A 195 25.37 56.08 -1.45
C VAL A 195 25.96 56.69 -0.18
N CYS A 196 26.33 55.87 0.82
CA CYS A 196 26.97 56.36 2.04
C CYS A 196 28.32 57.04 1.78
N ILE A 197 29.14 56.51 0.88
CA ILE A 197 30.43 57.12 0.52
C ILE A 197 30.19 58.48 -0.15
N LEU A 198 29.21 58.57 -1.06
CA LEU A 198 28.86 59.82 -1.73
C LEU A 198 28.34 60.89 -0.77
N THR A 199 27.51 60.53 0.21
CA THR A 199 27.01 61.49 1.19
C THR A 199 28.11 61.99 2.12
N ILE A 200 28.99 61.11 2.60
CA ILE A 200 30.16 61.51 3.41
C ILE A 200 31.10 62.43 2.61
N GLY A 201 31.36 62.11 1.34
CA GLY A 201 32.16 62.93 0.45
C GLY A 201 31.59 64.34 0.27
N ASN A 202 30.28 64.46 0.04
CA ASN A 202 29.62 65.76 -0.06
C ASN A 202 29.68 66.56 1.25
N ILE A 203 29.49 65.90 2.41
CA ILE A 203 29.61 66.56 3.72
C ILE A 203 31.03 67.09 3.94
N LEU A 204 32.06 66.32 3.59
CA LEU A 204 33.46 66.74 3.68
C LEU A 204 33.74 67.95 2.79
N ILE A 205 33.23 67.98 1.56
CA ILE A 205 33.39 69.13 0.64
C ILE A 205 32.73 70.38 1.23
N ILE A 206 31.51 70.25 1.75
CA ILE A 206 30.79 71.37 2.39
C ILE A 206 31.56 71.87 3.62
N TYR A 207 32.03 70.95 4.46
CA TYR A 207 32.83 71.29 5.64
C TYR A 207 34.10 72.05 5.25
N TYR A 208 34.84 71.57 4.25
CA TYR A 208 36.05 72.22 3.78
C TYR A 208 35.77 73.62 3.21
N LYS A 209 34.65 73.80 2.52
CA LYS A 209 34.21 75.10 1.97
C LYS A 209 33.70 76.09 3.03
N PHE A 210 33.32 75.61 4.22
CA PHE A 210 32.85 76.46 5.32
C PHE A 210 33.97 76.81 6.31
N VAL A 211 35.01 75.97 6.39
CA VAL A 211 36.17 76.17 7.27
C VAL A 211 37.26 77.02 6.60
N ASN A 212 37.38 76.97 5.27
CA ASN A 212 38.16 77.92 4.46
C ASN A 212 37.28 79.07 3.97
#